data_AF-A0A2R6P0B2-F1
#
_entry.id   AF-A0A2R6P0B2-F1
#
_cell.length_a   1.000
_cell.length_b   1.000
_cell.length_c   1.000
_cell.angle_alpha   90.00
_cell.angle_beta   90.00
_cell.angle_gamma   90.00
#
_symmetry.space_group_name_H-M   'P 1'
#
loop_
_entity.id
_entity.type
_entity.pdbx_description
1 polymer ?
#
loop_
_entity_poly.entity_id
_entity_poly.type
_entity_poly.pdbx_seq_one_letter_code
_entity_poly.pdbx_strand_id
1 'polypeptide(L)'
;MLASIKLRVTHHDVYEEWEQQTRKDAFLSARHEQAVVGAARRQSQAAYHSELSSTRAALHKKQADDIQSKLNIYRSMQQMEEAKMREGWKERDRQLWERVERVIKMEEDKVKVKLEAERRRQQEEERRRKEVEERLKQEEERKQQALEKKRKEEEEKRQMEAREEEVKRQQLELEKQRVEQEQAEQEERKAIGLTTAAEDWRRGREMLKKLKSGPMAIVKADKSLKSLWSAGRRQITPKIGQLTNDAQAIGRISQQIVDIIRPSPMHSPPVYFALLSSLAKAILLQAETEVTAEKRSAIPLAQVTANLLGALEGFADIFWAKLCQRAGGWPIPAVVPTMDVDRMPFDDATRRKALGYRSEDESLSDYNLRVSGMMRVYFHVLSAPVAEPLDARFRLPRYWTYFARMLSSPQLLETSVAAEVLYVGLDVNGAMARDVWGGQWLKLMGILYEGATTGLYGSEGRLIGGKSPEGIAARVRVQLEIERLLKTDYDN
;
A
#
# COMPACT_ATOMS: atom_id res chain seq x y z
N MET A 1 -97.91 -20.41 -93.71
CA MET A 1 -99.00 -19.51 -93.30
C MET A 1 -99.04 -19.45 -91.78
N LEU A 2 -98.94 -18.25 -91.22
CA LEU A 2 -99.67 -17.74 -90.05
C LEU A 2 -99.56 -18.59 -88.75
N ALA A 3 -98.59 -18.37 -87.87
CA ALA A 3 -98.58 -17.33 -86.82
C ALA A 3 -99.77 -17.39 -85.85
N SER A 4 -99.60 -18.06 -84.70
CA SER A 4 -100.46 -17.83 -83.52
C SER A 4 -99.69 -18.08 -82.22
N ILE A 5 -99.06 -17.02 -81.75
CA ILE A 5 -99.04 -16.55 -80.36
C ILE A 5 -98.87 -17.66 -79.31
N LYS A 6 -97.61 -17.94 -78.95
CA LYS A 6 -97.27 -18.53 -77.65
C LYS A 6 -97.62 -17.52 -76.56
N LEU A 7 -98.85 -17.58 -76.07
CA LEU A 7 -99.25 -16.92 -74.84
C LEU A 7 -98.49 -17.58 -73.68
N ARG A 8 -97.30 -17.05 -73.37
CA ARG A 8 -96.68 -17.25 -72.05
C ARG A 8 -97.54 -16.50 -71.05
N VAL A 9 -98.59 -17.14 -70.56
CA VAL A 9 -99.28 -16.66 -69.37
C VAL A 9 -98.42 -17.13 -68.20
N THR A 10 -97.50 -16.28 -67.78
CA THR A 10 -96.95 -16.32 -66.42
C THR A 10 -98.15 -16.14 -65.49
N HIS A 11 -98.62 -17.24 -64.90
CA HIS A 11 -99.60 -17.18 -63.83
C HIS A 11 -98.98 -16.37 -62.69
N HIS A 12 -99.46 -15.14 -62.56
CA HIS A 12 -98.97 -14.15 -61.61
C HIS A 12 -99.76 -14.37 -60.32
N ASP A 13 -99.19 -15.20 -59.43
CA ASP A 13 -99.79 -15.45 -58.14
C ASP A 13 -99.50 -14.27 -57.21
N VAL A 14 -100.53 -13.44 -57.02
CA VAL A 14 -100.48 -12.26 -56.15
C VAL A 14 -100.11 -12.63 -54.71
N TYR A 15 -100.41 -13.87 -54.28
CA TYR A 15 -100.02 -14.36 -52.96
C TYR A 15 -98.52 -14.64 -52.87
N GLU A 16 -97.91 -15.23 -53.90
CA GLU A 16 -96.45 -15.45 -53.92
C GLU A 16 -95.68 -14.12 -53.95
N GLU A 17 -96.15 -13.11 -54.68
CA GLU A 17 -95.52 -11.79 -54.68
C GLU A 17 -95.67 -11.08 -53.34
N TRP A 18 -96.84 -11.16 -52.70
CA TRP A 18 -97.04 -10.65 -51.35
C TRP A 18 -96.15 -11.37 -50.34
N GLU A 19 -96.02 -12.69 -50.42
CA GLU A 19 -95.14 -13.46 -49.53
C GLU A 19 -93.66 -13.12 -49.77
N GLN A 20 -93.23 -12.99 -51.02
CA GLN A 20 -91.87 -12.57 -51.36
C GLN A 20 -91.59 -11.14 -50.89
N GLN A 21 -92.53 -10.22 -51.05
CA GLN A 21 -92.40 -8.84 -50.59
C GLN A 21 -92.35 -8.77 -49.06
N THR A 22 -93.26 -9.50 -48.38
CA THR A 22 -93.30 -9.58 -46.92
C THR A 22 -92.03 -10.21 -46.34
N ARG A 23 -91.49 -11.26 -46.98
CA ARG A 23 -90.20 -11.85 -46.59
C ARG A 23 -89.04 -10.87 -46.79
N LYS A 24 -89.03 -10.10 -47.88
CA LYS A 24 -88.03 -9.04 -48.11
C LYS A 24 -88.14 -7.94 -47.06
N ASP A 25 -89.33 -7.46 -46.76
CA ASP A 25 -89.56 -6.40 -45.77
C ASP A 25 -89.22 -6.86 -44.35
N ALA A 26 -89.58 -8.11 -43.99
CA ALA A 26 -89.18 -8.74 -42.73
C ALA A 26 -87.66 -8.89 -42.64
N PHE A 27 -86.99 -9.29 -43.72
CA PHE A 27 -85.54 -9.41 -43.76
C PHE A 27 -84.84 -8.05 -43.65
N LEU A 28 -85.35 -7.02 -44.34
CA LEU A 28 -84.83 -5.65 -44.25
C LEU A 28 -85.02 -5.07 -42.84
N SER A 29 -86.17 -5.32 -42.22
CA SER A 29 -86.48 -4.90 -40.85
C SER A 29 -85.57 -5.59 -39.83
N ALA A 30 -85.42 -6.92 -39.94
CA ALA A 30 -84.52 -7.69 -39.08
C ALA A 30 -83.05 -7.27 -39.25
N ARG A 31 -82.61 -6.98 -40.49
CA ARG A 31 -81.26 -6.49 -40.76
C ARG A 31 -81.04 -5.08 -40.20
N HIS A 32 -82.05 -4.21 -40.28
CA HIS A 32 -82.00 -2.88 -39.70
C HIS A 32 -81.92 -2.96 -38.17
N GLU A 33 -82.76 -3.76 -37.52
CA GLU A 33 -82.71 -4.00 -36.07
C GLU A 33 -81.37 -4.59 -35.64
N GLN A 34 -80.84 -5.58 -36.37
CA GLN A 34 -79.53 -6.17 -36.08
C GLN A 34 -78.41 -5.13 -36.24
N ALA A 35 -78.50 -4.24 -37.23
CA ALA A 35 -77.53 -3.16 -37.43
C ALA A 35 -77.59 -2.13 -36.29
N VAL A 36 -78.79 -1.76 -35.84
CA VAL A 36 -79.00 -0.83 -34.71
C VAL A 36 -78.49 -1.44 -33.40
N VAL A 37 -78.87 -2.68 -33.10
CA VAL A 37 -78.40 -3.40 -31.89
C VAL A 37 -76.88 -3.60 -31.94
N GLY A 38 -76.34 -3.94 -33.11
CA GLY A 38 -74.89 -4.09 -33.31
C GLY A 38 -74.13 -2.76 -33.17
N ALA A 39 -74.71 -1.64 -33.62
CA ALA A 39 -74.15 -0.31 -33.42
C ALA A 39 -74.18 0.11 -31.94
N ALA A 40 -75.31 -0.08 -31.26
CA ALA A 40 -75.46 0.24 -29.83
C ALA A 40 -74.49 -0.58 -28.96
N ARG A 41 -74.32 -1.88 -29.24
CA ARG A 41 -73.37 -2.73 -28.53
C ARG A 41 -71.92 -2.29 -28.74
N ARG A 42 -71.53 -1.93 -29.97
CA ARG A 42 -70.19 -1.40 -30.27
C ARG A 42 -69.93 -0.06 -29.58
N GLN A 43 -70.93 0.82 -29.55
CA GLN A 43 -70.81 2.11 -28.86
C GLN A 43 -70.65 1.93 -27.35
N SER A 44 -71.42 1.03 -26.73
CA SER A 44 -71.28 0.70 -25.31
C SER A 44 -69.91 0.08 -24.99
N GLN A 45 -69.42 -0.84 -25.83
CA GLN A 45 -68.08 -1.42 -25.67
C GLN A 45 -66.98 -0.37 -25.85
N ALA A 46 -67.10 0.52 -26.83
CA ALA A 46 -66.15 1.60 -27.07
C ALA A 46 -66.11 2.58 -25.88
N ALA A 47 -67.28 2.95 -25.33
CA ALA A 47 -67.37 3.80 -24.15
C ALA A 47 -66.71 3.14 -22.93
N TYR A 48 -67.02 1.86 -22.66
CA TYR A 48 -66.40 1.10 -21.57
C TYR A 48 -64.87 1.00 -21.73
N HIS A 49 -64.37 0.70 -22.92
CA HIS A 49 -62.93 0.65 -23.19
C HIS A 49 -62.26 2.01 -23.03
N SER A 50 -62.92 3.09 -23.44
CA SER A 50 -62.41 4.45 -23.28
C SER A 50 -62.30 4.85 -21.80
N GLU A 51 -63.33 4.55 -21.01
CA GLU A 51 -63.32 4.80 -19.57
C GLU A 51 -62.20 4.00 -18.88
N LEU A 52 -62.10 2.71 -19.17
CA LEU A 52 -61.08 1.83 -18.58
C LEU A 52 -59.66 2.24 -18.99
N SER A 53 -59.48 2.72 -20.22
CA SER A 53 -58.21 3.31 -20.69
C SER A 53 -57.88 4.60 -19.95
N SER A 54 -58.86 5.49 -19.74
CA SER A 54 -58.70 6.74 -18.99
C SER A 54 -58.31 6.47 -17.53
N THR A 55 -58.97 5.51 -16.86
CA THR A 55 -58.63 5.11 -15.49
C THR A 55 -57.21 4.54 -15.41
N ARG A 56 -56.82 3.68 -16.36
CA ARG A 56 -55.44 3.14 -16.41
C ARG A 56 -54.41 4.23 -16.67
N ALA A 57 -54.68 5.17 -17.58
CA ALA A 57 -53.80 6.30 -17.86
C ALA A 57 -53.63 7.21 -16.63
N ALA A 58 -54.72 7.48 -15.90
CA ALA A 58 -54.66 8.25 -14.66
C ALA A 58 -53.84 7.55 -13.57
N LEU A 59 -53.95 6.22 -13.45
CA LEU A 59 -53.14 5.43 -12.52
C LEU A 59 -51.64 5.46 -12.89
N HIS A 60 -51.31 5.23 -14.17
CA HIS A 60 -49.94 5.29 -14.64
C HIS A 60 -49.32 6.68 -14.45
N LYS A 61 -50.11 7.75 -14.66
CA LYS A 61 -49.66 9.12 -14.39
C LYS A 61 -49.31 9.32 -12.92
N LYS A 62 -50.16 8.87 -11.99
CA LYS A 62 -49.86 8.93 -10.55
C LYS A 62 -48.59 8.16 -10.19
N GLN A 63 -48.39 6.98 -10.76
CA GLN A 63 -47.18 6.18 -10.54
C GLN A 63 -45.93 6.86 -11.09
N ALA A 64 -46.01 7.48 -12.28
CA ALA A 64 -44.92 8.24 -12.86
C ALA A 64 -44.55 9.46 -12.01
N ASP A 65 -45.54 10.19 -11.50
CA ASP A 65 -45.34 11.34 -10.61
C ASP A 65 -44.68 10.90 -9.28
N ASP A 66 -45.10 9.77 -8.70
CA ASP A 66 -44.48 9.20 -7.49
C ASP A 66 -43.03 8.79 -7.74
N ILE A 67 -42.73 8.09 -8.84
CA ILE A 67 -41.37 7.71 -9.23
C ILE A 67 -40.51 8.96 -9.43
N GLN A 68 -41.03 9.97 -10.13
CA GLN A 68 -40.31 11.21 -10.37
C GLN A 68 -40.00 11.96 -9.06
N SER A 69 -40.94 11.97 -8.12
CA SER A 69 -40.72 12.58 -6.79
C SER A 69 -39.60 11.86 -6.03
N LYS A 70 -39.59 10.52 -6.03
CA LYS A 70 -38.55 9.71 -5.39
C LYS A 70 -37.19 9.92 -6.04
N LEU A 71 -37.13 9.95 -7.37
CA LEU A 71 -35.88 10.23 -8.10
C LEU A 71 -35.32 11.62 -7.78
N ASN A 72 -36.18 12.63 -7.63
CA ASN A 72 -35.75 13.97 -7.24
C ASN A 72 -35.18 14.00 -5.81
N ILE A 73 -35.81 13.28 -4.87
CA ILE A 73 -35.29 13.12 -3.50
C ILE A 73 -33.91 12.44 -3.53
N TYR A 74 -33.77 11.32 -4.26
CA TYR A 74 -32.49 10.62 -4.39
C TYR A 74 -31.41 11.49 -5.03
N ARG A 75 -31.72 12.24 -6.10
CA ARG A 75 -30.77 13.18 -6.70
C ARG A 75 -30.33 14.26 -5.72
N SER A 76 -31.26 14.83 -4.94
CA SER A 76 -30.92 15.83 -3.94
C SER A 76 -30.06 15.25 -2.82
N MET A 77 -30.36 14.04 -2.35
CA MET A 77 -29.53 13.35 -1.36
C MET A 77 -28.13 13.09 -1.89
N GLN A 78 -28.02 12.57 -3.12
CA GLN A 78 -26.73 12.33 -3.77
C GLN A 78 -25.93 13.63 -3.94
N GLN A 79 -26.56 14.73 -4.36
CA GLN A 79 -25.90 16.03 -4.46
C GLN A 79 -25.40 16.54 -3.09
N MET A 80 -26.18 16.35 -2.02
CA MET A 80 -25.76 16.72 -0.67
C MET A 80 -24.59 15.85 -0.17
N GLU A 81 -24.62 14.55 -0.43
CA GLU A 81 -23.52 13.65 -0.08
C GLU A 81 -22.25 13.97 -0.87
N GLU A 82 -22.36 14.21 -2.18
CA GLU A 82 -21.26 14.64 -3.02
C GLU A 82 -20.69 15.98 -2.55
N ALA A 83 -21.53 16.95 -2.16
CA ALA A 83 -21.10 18.23 -1.62
C ALA A 83 -20.34 18.05 -0.30
N LYS A 84 -20.88 17.26 0.65
CA LYS A 84 -20.20 16.93 1.91
C LYS A 84 -18.86 16.25 1.66
N MET A 85 -18.81 15.31 0.72
CA MET A 85 -17.54 14.67 0.33
C MET A 85 -16.56 15.69 -0.25
N ARG A 86 -17.00 16.58 -1.15
CA ARG A 86 -16.14 17.64 -1.71
C ARG A 86 -15.64 18.62 -0.65
N GLU A 87 -16.46 18.99 0.32
CA GLU A 87 -16.00 19.85 1.43
C GLU A 87 -14.98 19.13 2.32
N GLY A 88 -15.25 17.88 2.67
CA GLY A 88 -14.26 17.04 3.36
C GLY A 88 -12.96 16.88 2.56
N TRP A 89 -13.03 16.82 1.23
CA TRP A 89 -11.85 16.82 0.36
C TRP A 89 -11.09 18.14 0.42
N LYS A 90 -11.77 19.29 0.31
CA LYS A 90 -11.13 20.61 0.41
C LYS A 90 -10.44 20.82 1.75
N GLU A 91 -11.10 20.41 2.83
CA GLU A 91 -10.55 20.53 4.18
C GLU A 91 -9.31 19.64 4.35
N ARG A 92 -9.36 18.40 3.87
CA ARG A 92 -8.18 17.52 3.85
C ARG A 92 -7.05 18.08 3.00
N ASP A 93 -7.34 18.61 1.83
CA ASP A 93 -6.34 19.22 0.94
C ASP A 93 -5.68 20.42 1.62
N ARG A 94 -6.47 21.29 2.26
CA ARG A 94 -5.97 22.43 3.05
C ARG A 94 -5.02 21.99 4.17
N GLN A 95 -5.44 21.02 4.99
CA GLN A 95 -4.62 20.49 6.07
C GLN A 95 -3.31 19.86 5.56
N LEU A 96 -3.37 19.19 4.41
CA LEU A 96 -2.22 18.57 3.77
C LEU A 96 -1.24 19.63 3.24
N TRP A 97 -1.73 20.70 2.59
CA TRP A 97 -0.93 21.85 2.18
C TRP A 97 -0.24 22.52 3.37
N GLU A 98 -0.96 22.81 4.45
CA GLU A 98 -0.39 23.38 5.67
C GLU A 98 0.69 22.47 6.29
N ARG A 99 0.51 21.15 6.22
CA ARG A 99 1.51 20.18 6.70
C ARG A 99 2.74 20.17 5.81
N VAL A 100 2.55 20.21 4.49
CA VAL A 100 3.65 20.29 3.51
C VAL A 100 4.46 21.56 3.74
N GLU A 101 3.80 22.71 3.87
CA GLU A 101 4.45 23.98 4.16
C GLU A 101 5.19 23.96 5.50
N ARG A 102 4.60 23.41 6.57
CA ARG A 102 5.27 23.25 7.86
C ARG A 102 6.52 22.37 7.76
N VAL A 103 6.46 21.25 7.06
CA VAL A 103 7.63 20.37 6.89
C VAL A 103 8.71 21.04 6.03
N ILE A 104 8.32 21.79 4.99
CA ILE A 104 9.27 22.57 4.19
C ILE A 104 9.94 23.62 5.06
N LYS A 105 9.17 24.43 5.81
CA LYS A 105 9.69 25.45 6.71
C LYS A 105 10.62 24.86 7.77
N MET A 106 10.22 23.77 8.43
CA MET A 106 11.09 23.06 9.38
C MET A 106 12.36 22.51 8.76
N GLU A 107 12.31 22.02 7.52
CA GLU A 107 13.52 21.57 6.81
C GLU A 107 14.39 22.74 6.37
N GLU A 108 13.81 23.87 5.97
CA GLU A 108 14.53 25.12 5.64
C GLU A 108 15.23 25.70 6.87
N ASP A 109 14.55 25.74 8.01
CA ASP A 109 15.11 26.22 9.28
C ASP A 109 16.22 25.27 9.78
N LYS A 110 16.02 23.95 9.70
CA LYS A 110 17.07 22.97 10.01
C LYS A 110 18.28 23.09 9.08
N VAL A 111 18.08 23.43 7.81
CA VAL A 111 19.17 23.66 6.87
C VAL A 111 19.89 24.97 7.20
N LYS A 112 19.18 26.06 7.51
CA LYS A 112 19.80 27.32 7.95
C LYS A 112 20.65 27.13 9.20
N VAL A 113 20.10 26.46 10.23
CA VAL A 113 20.82 26.15 11.48
C VAL A 113 22.04 25.28 11.21
N LYS A 114 21.95 24.27 10.33
CA LYS A 114 23.11 23.45 9.96
C LYS A 114 24.15 24.21 9.15
N LEU A 115 23.73 25.07 8.22
CA LEU A 115 24.63 25.89 7.42
C LEU A 115 25.36 26.93 8.30
N GLU A 116 24.67 27.49 9.30
CA GLU A 116 25.26 28.38 10.30
C GLU A 116 26.18 27.62 11.27
N ALA A 117 25.81 26.42 11.70
CA ALA A 117 26.67 25.56 12.54
C ALA A 117 27.89 25.03 11.78
N GLU A 118 27.76 24.74 10.48
CA GLU A 118 28.85 24.30 9.61
C GLU A 118 29.77 25.47 9.25
N ARG A 119 29.24 26.67 9.01
CA ARG A 119 30.03 27.91 8.92
C ARG A 119 30.77 28.21 10.22
N ARG A 120 30.14 28.03 11.38
CA ARG A 120 30.79 28.17 12.70
C ARG A 120 31.86 27.11 12.94
N ARG A 121 31.62 25.85 12.54
CA ARG A 121 32.61 24.77 12.61
C ARG A 121 33.78 24.99 11.65
N GLN A 122 33.55 25.46 10.43
CA GLN A 122 34.63 25.82 9.50
C GLN A 122 35.45 27.01 10.03
N GLN A 123 34.82 27.99 10.70
CA GLN A 123 35.51 29.09 11.38
C GLN A 123 36.27 28.64 12.65
N GLU A 124 35.80 27.63 13.39
CA GLU A 124 36.52 27.04 14.53
C GLU A 124 37.63 26.06 14.08
N GLU A 125 37.45 25.33 12.99
CA GLU A 125 38.42 24.39 12.43
C GLU A 125 39.56 25.14 11.71
N GLU A 126 39.30 26.29 11.10
CA GLU A 126 40.32 27.20 10.57
C GLU A 126 41.12 27.91 11.69
N ARG A 127 40.50 28.15 12.86
CA ARG A 127 41.20 28.62 14.07
C ARG A 127 42.00 27.51 14.77
N ARG A 128 41.49 26.26 14.80
CA ARG A 128 42.20 25.09 15.36
C ARG A 128 43.32 24.57 14.47
N ARG A 129 43.22 24.67 13.14
CA ARG A 129 44.32 24.31 12.22
C ARG A 129 45.55 25.21 12.38
N LYS A 130 45.38 26.45 12.85
CA LYS A 130 46.48 27.38 13.19
C LYS A 130 47.10 27.14 14.57
N GLU A 131 46.43 26.42 15.49
CA GLU A 131 46.99 26.04 16.80
C GLU A 131 47.64 24.64 16.83
N VAL A 132 47.29 23.76 15.87
CA VAL A 132 47.88 22.41 15.77
C VAL A 132 49.20 22.41 14.99
N GLU A 133 49.45 23.41 14.14
CA GLU A 133 50.73 23.56 13.42
C GLU A 133 51.89 24.03 14.32
N GLU A 134 51.59 24.64 15.48
CA GLU A 134 52.60 25.04 16.49
C GLU A 134 52.87 23.96 17.56
N ARG A 135 52.01 22.94 17.69
CA ARG A 135 52.19 21.84 18.66
C ARG A 135 52.83 20.58 18.07
N LEU A 136 53.02 20.51 16.76
CA LEU A 136 53.71 19.40 16.08
C LEU A 136 55.23 19.58 15.95
N LYS A 137 55.81 20.64 16.55
CA LYS A 137 57.27 20.86 16.64
C LYS A 137 57.87 20.59 18.04
N GLN A 138 57.10 20.03 18.98
CA GLN A 138 57.59 19.70 20.34
C GLN A 138 57.34 18.25 20.77
N GLU A 139 57.06 17.36 19.82
CA GLU A 139 56.93 15.92 20.09
C GLU A 139 57.86 15.07 19.21
N GLU A 140 58.98 15.66 18.79
CA GLU A 140 60.04 14.97 18.05
C GLU A 140 61.33 14.82 18.88
N GLU A 141 61.28 15.17 20.17
CA GLU A 141 62.43 15.08 21.10
C GLU A 141 62.19 14.14 22.31
N ARG A 142 61.10 13.36 22.30
CA ARG A 142 60.78 12.36 23.33
C ARG A 142 60.62 10.94 22.78
N LYS A 143 61.39 10.59 21.76
CA LYS A 143 61.47 9.23 21.17
C LYS A 143 62.89 8.66 21.08
N GLN A 144 63.80 9.10 21.95
CA GLN A 144 65.19 8.61 21.96
C GLN A 144 65.69 8.04 23.30
N GLN A 145 64.86 7.92 24.34
CA GLN A 145 65.31 7.32 25.61
C GLN A 145 64.22 6.48 26.30
N ALA A 146 63.99 5.28 25.77
CA ALA A 146 63.47 4.14 26.55
C ALA A 146 63.77 2.81 25.82
N LEU A 147 64.90 2.74 25.11
CA LEU A 147 65.32 1.57 24.34
C LEU A 147 66.17 0.58 25.16
N GLU A 148 66.21 0.70 26.50
CA GLU A 148 67.23 0.00 27.30
C GLU A 148 66.70 -0.71 28.57
N LYS A 149 65.46 -1.18 28.56
CA LYS A 149 64.98 -2.20 29.52
C LYS A 149 64.14 -3.29 28.85
N LYS A 150 64.54 -3.70 27.63
CA LYS A 150 63.92 -4.76 26.83
C LYS A 150 64.88 -5.94 26.58
N ARG A 151 65.63 -6.38 27.59
CA ARG A 151 66.54 -7.55 27.44
C ARG A 151 66.49 -8.57 28.59
N LYS A 152 65.43 -8.61 29.42
CA LYS A 152 65.26 -9.68 30.43
C LYS A 152 63.84 -10.27 30.57
N GLU A 153 62.90 -9.95 29.68
CA GLU A 153 61.57 -10.59 29.63
C GLU A 153 61.34 -11.41 28.34
N GLU A 154 62.40 -11.63 27.55
CA GLU A 154 62.30 -12.25 26.22
C GLU A 154 62.34 -13.79 26.24
N GLU A 155 62.51 -14.41 27.43
CA GLU A 155 62.67 -15.86 27.55
C GLU A 155 61.43 -16.57 28.14
N GLU A 156 60.59 -15.89 28.93
CA GLU A 156 59.28 -16.43 29.36
C GLU A 156 58.15 -16.15 28.35
N LYS A 157 58.30 -15.16 27.47
CA LYS A 157 57.29 -14.83 26.45
C LYS A 157 57.19 -15.88 25.33
N ARG A 158 58.29 -16.58 25.03
CA ARG A 158 58.35 -17.59 23.96
C ARG A 158 57.53 -18.84 24.22
N GLN A 159 57.19 -19.17 25.48
CA GLN A 159 56.33 -20.33 25.79
C GLN A 159 54.83 -19.99 25.86
N MET A 160 54.44 -18.74 26.15
CA MET A 160 53.05 -18.28 25.98
C MET A 160 52.72 -17.96 24.51
N GLU A 161 53.68 -17.44 23.75
CA GLU A 161 53.50 -17.14 22.31
C GLU A 161 53.22 -18.42 21.50
N ALA A 162 53.87 -19.55 21.79
CA ALA A 162 53.61 -20.81 21.08
C ALA A 162 52.20 -21.38 21.32
N ARG A 163 51.64 -21.23 22.54
CA ARG A 163 50.26 -21.65 22.85
C ARG A 163 49.23 -20.68 22.28
N GLU A 164 49.51 -19.38 22.28
CA GLU A 164 48.65 -18.40 21.61
C GLU A 164 48.68 -18.53 20.08
N GLU A 165 49.82 -18.92 19.50
CA GLU A 165 49.96 -19.08 18.05
C GLU A 165 49.22 -20.34 17.55
N GLU A 166 49.20 -21.40 18.35
CA GLU A 166 48.43 -22.61 18.04
C GLU A 166 46.92 -22.40 18.25
N VAL A 167 46.50 -21.69 19.30
CA VAL A 167 45.09 -21.26 19.47
C VAL A 167 44.68 -20.28 18.37
N LYS A 168 45.55 -19.34 17.96
CA LYS A 168 45.28 -18.42 16.83
C LYS A 168 45.26 -19.17 15.50
N ARG A 169 46.09 -20.18 15.29
CA ARG A 169 46.07 -21.03 14.08
C ARG A 169 44.81 -21.87 14.03
N GLN A 170 44.42 -22.53 15.12
CA GLN A 170 43.17 -23.28 15.20
C GLN A 170 41.95 -22.36 15.05
N GLN A 171 41.97 -21.15 15.62
CA GLN A 171 40.93 -20.15 15.39
C GLN A 171 40.92 -19.62 13.95
N LEU A 172 42.08 -19.38 13.34
CA LEU A 172 42.18 -18.95 11.94
C LEU A 172 41.77 -20.05 10.96
N GLU A 173 42.03 -21.31 11.28
CA GLU A 173 41.67 -22.46 10.44
C GLU A 173 40.19 -22.79 10.59
N LEU A 174 39.63 -22.71 11.80
CA LEU A 174 38.19 -22.77 12.04
C LEU A 174 37.46 -21.59 11.39
N GLU A 175 38.01 -20.37 11.48
CA GLU A 175 37.47 -19.17 10.84
C GLU A 175 37.56 -19.29 9.31
N LYS A 176 38.66 -19.82 8.77
CA LYS A 176 38.77 -20.09 7.32
C LYS A 176 37.77 -21.14 6.86
N GLN A 177 37.63 -22.24 7.57
CA GLN A 177 36.64 -23.27 7.25
C GLN A 177 35.21 -22.73 7.37
N ARG A 178 34.93 -21.91 8.38
CA ARG A 178 33.65 -21.21 8.52
C ARG A 178 33.41 -20.21 7.39
N VAL A 179 34.41 -19.41 7.02
CA VAL A 179 34.32 -18.45 5.92
C VAL A 179 34.15 -19.16 4.59
N GLU A 180 34.80 -20.29 4.37
CA GLU A 180 34.68 -21.11 3.15
C GLU A 180 33.31 -21.79 3.07
N GLN A 181 32.80 -22.34 4.18
CA GLN A 181 31.43 -22.85 4.27
C GLN A 181 30.39 -21.73 4.11
N GLU A 182 30.58 -20.58 4.75
CA GLU A 182 29.71 -19.41 4.62
C GLU A 182 29.76 -18.84 3.19
N GLN A 183 30.90 -18.91 2.49
CA GLN A 183 31.05 -18.52 1.09
C GLN A 183 30.35 -19.51 0.16
N ALA A 184 30.52 -20.81 0.36
CA ALA A 184 29.82 -21.84 -0.42
C ALA A 184 28.30 -21.74 -0.23
N GLU A 185 27.82 -21.61 1.01
CA GLU A 185 26.41 -21.35 1.30
C GLU A 185 25.93 -20.02 0.69
N GLN A 186 26.77 -18.98 0.68
CA GLN A 186 26.42 -17.70 0.08
C GLN A 186 26.31 -17.81 -1.45
N GLU A 187 27.17 -18.59 -2.10
CA GLU A 187 27.11 -18.85 -3.55
C GLU A 187 25.88 -19.67 -3.91
N GLU A 188 25.56 -20.72 -3.17
CA GLU A 188 24.33 -21.50 -3.35
C GLU A 188 23.08 -20.64 -3.13
N ARG A 189 23.06 -19.79 -2.09
CA ARG A 189 21.96 -18.84 -1.85
C ARG A 189 21.81 -17.83 -2.96
N LYS A 190 22.92 -17.29 -3.48
CA LYS A 190 22.92 -16.35 -4.62
C LYS A 190 22.42 -17.03 -5.89
N ALA A 191 22.81 -18.29 -6.13
CA ALA A 191 22.34 -19.07 -7.28
C ALA A 191 20.82 -19.30 -7.25
N ILE A 192 20.23 -19.45 -6.05
CA ILE A 192 18.78 -19.63 -5.85
C ILE A 192 18.06 -18.27 -5.64
N GLY A 193 18.80 -17.16 -5.54
CA GLY A 193 18.25 -15.81 -5.35
C GLY A 193 17.72 -15.55 -3.94
N LEU A 194 18.11 -16.35 -2.93
CA LEU A 194 17.78 -16.09 -1.52
C LEU A 194 18.75 -15.06 -0.94
N THR A 195 18.21 -13.96 -0.43
CA THR A 195 19.00 -12.99 0.35
C THR A 195 18.93 -13.30 1.85
N THR A 196 19.92 -12.83 2.61
CA THR A 196 19.89 -12.87 4.08
C THR A 196 19.29 -11.58 4.66
N ALA A 197 18.83 -11.64 5.91
CA ALA A 197 18.33 -10.47 6.62
C ALA A 197 19.41 -9.37 6.74
N ALA A 198 20.67 -9.75 6.98
CA ALA A 198 21.79 -8.82 7.09
C ALA A 198 22.12 -8.11 5.76
N GLU A 199 22.08 -8.84 4.63
CA GLU A 199 22.31 -8.26 3.30
C GLU A 199 21.22 -7.26 2.91
N ASP A 200 19.95 -7.60 3.15
CA ASP A 200 18.82 -6.72 2.83
C ASP A 200 18.87 -5.43 3.66
N TRP A 201 19.25 -5.55 4.94
CA TRP A 201 19.45 -4.40 5.83
C TRP A 201 20.60 -3.52 5.34
N ARG A 202 21.75 -4.13 5.02
CA ARG A 202 22.93 -3.43 4.51
C ARG A 202 22.61 -2.67 3.23
N ARG A 203 21.96 -3.31 2.26
CA ARG A 203 21.57 -2.69 0.98
C ARG A 203 20.69 -1.45 1.18
N GLY A 204 19.71 -1.53 2.08
CA GLY A 204 18.85 -0.38 2.42
C GLY A 204 19.65 0.78 3.04
N ARG A 205 20.60 0.48 3.92
CA ARG A 205 21.45 1.48 4.58
C ARG A 205 22.46 2.12 3.64
N GLU A 206 23.12 1.34 2.79
CA GLU A 206 24.07 1.83 1.78
C GLU A 206 23.38 2.78 0.79
N MET A 207 22.22 2.37 0.27
CA MET A 207 21.44 3.21 -0.63
C MET A 207 21.00 4.52 0.06
N LEU A 208 20.61 4.47 1.34
CA LEU A 208 20.27 5.67 2.10
C LEU A 208 21.44 6.63 2.25
N LYS A 209 22.67 6.12 2.47
CA LYS A 209 23.88 6.94 2.54
C LYS A 209 24.22 7.54 1.19
N LYS A 210 24.26 6.73 0.12
CA LYS A 210 24.49 7.17 -1.26
C LYS A 210 23.53 8.28 -1.68
N LEU A 211 22.25 8.14 -1.33
CA LEU A 211 21.24 9.14 -1.65
C LEU A 211 21.46 10.47 -0.91
N LYS A 212 21.89 10.41 0.36
CA LYS A 212 22.14 11.60 1.19
C LYS A 212 23.43 12.33 0.81
N SER A 213 24.51 11.60 0.52
CA SER A 213 25.80 12.18 0.15
C SER A 213 25.89 12.58 -1.32
N GLY A 214 25.11 11.95 -2.20
CA GLY A 214 25.08 12.25 -3.64
C GLY A 214 23.92 13.15 -4.05
N PRO A 215 22.85 12.63 -4.68
CA PRO A 215 21.78 13.43 -5.28
C PRO A 215 21.20 14.52 -4.37
N MET A 216 20.94 14.20 -3.09
CA MET A 216 20.33 15.15 -2.16
C MET A 216 21.28 16.28 -1.76
N ALA A 217 22.58 16.04 -1.67
CA ALA A 217 23.56 17.07 -1.36
C ALA A 217 23.69 18.06 -2.53
N ILE A 218 23.80 17.52 -3.76
CA ILE A 218 23.89 18.31 -5.00
C ILE A 218 22.65 19.21 -5.17
N VAL A 219 21.45 18.63 -5.08
CA VAL A 219 20.19 19.38 -5.24
C VAL A 219 20.03 20.45 -4.17
N LYS A 220 20.53 20.24 -2.95
CA LYS A 220 20.40 21.23 -1.87
C LYS A 220 21.43 22.36 -1.96
N ALA A 221 22.59 22.09 -2.52
CA ALA A 221 23.65 23.09 -2.72
C ALA A 221 23.28 24.08 -3.84
N ASP A 222 22.63 23.60 -4.91
CA ASP A 222 22.22 24.43 -6.04
C ASP A 222 20.81 25.00 -5.87
N LYS A 223 20.68 26.34 -5.90
CA LYS A 223 19.39 27.04 -5.75
C LYS A 223 18.37 26.69 -6.84
N SER A 224 18.82 26.51 -8.08
CA SER A 224 17.96 26.19 -9.23
C SER A 224 17.40 24.76 -9.12
N LEU A 225 18.27 23.79 -8.84
CA LEU A 225 17.88 22.38 -8.65
C LEU A 225 16.98 22.23 -7.44
N LYS A 226 17.26 22.95 -6.34
CA LYS A 226 16.42 22.97 -5.14
C LYS A 226 15.01 23.48 -5.44
N SER A 227 14.90 24.54 -6.25
CA SER A 227 13.60 25.09 -6.66
C SER A 227 12.77 24.07 -7.44
N LEU A 228 13.39 23.43 -8.44
CA LEU A 228 12.75 22.41 -9.27
C LEU A 228 12.31 21.19 -8.44
N TRP A 229 13.20 20.69 -7.56
CA TRP A 229 12.89 19.61 -6.63
C TRP A 229 11.73 19.97 -5.67
N SER A 230 11.74 21.18 -5.11
CA SER A 230 10.68 21.66 -4.21
C SER A 230 9.33 21.80 -4.94
N ALA A 231 9.33 22.29 -6.18
CA ALA A 231 8.15 22.35 -7.02
C ALA A 231 7.57 20.95 -7.29
N GLY A 232 8.39 20.00 -7.73
CA GLY A 232 7.95 18.62 -7.97
C GLY A 232 7.41 17.95 -6.70
N ARG A 233 8.10 18.12 -5.56
CA ARG A 233 7.63 17.62 -4.26
C ARG A 233 6.25 18.16 -3.86
N ARG A 234 6.01 19.46 -4.08
CA ARG A 234 4.71 20.10 -3.80
C ARG A 234 3.59 19.57 -4.70
N GLN A 235 3.91 19.08 -5.89
CA GLN A 235 2.92 18.44 -6.77
C GLN A 235 2.68 16.96 -6.41
N ILE A 236 3.73 16.23 -6.00
CA ILE A 236 3.64 14.81 -5.64
C ILE A 236 2.82 14.61 -4.35
N THR A 237 3.06 15.44 -3.33
CA THR A 237 2.51 15.18 -1.98
C THR A 237 0.97 15.22 -1.94
N PRO A 238 0.27 16.21 -2.54
CA PRO A 238 -1.18 16.21 -2.60
C PRO A 238 -1.76 15.03 -3.40
N LYS A 239 -1.10 14.61 -4.48
CA LYS A 239 -1.57 13.47 -5.29
C LYS A 239 -1.61 12.16 -4.50
N ILE A 240 -0.63 11.94 -3.63
CA ILE A 240 -0.63 10.78 -2.72
C ILE A 240 -1.71 10.90 -1.64
N GLY A 241 -2.03 12.12 -1.20
CA GLY A 241 -3.08 12.36 -0.21
C GLY A 241 -4.52 12.33 -0.74
N GLN A 242 -4.68 12.42 -2.06
CA GLN A 242 -5.98 12.43 -2.76
C GLN A 242 -6.38 11.05 -3.29
N LEU A 243 -5.73 9.98 -2.82
CA LEU A 243 -6.00 8.64 -3.30
C LEU A 243 -7.37 8.16 -2.82
N THR A 244 -8.17 7.69 -3.78
CA THR A 244 -9.44 7.01 -3.53
C THR A 244 -9.34 5.56 -3.95
N ASN A 245 -10.21 4.71 -3.42
CA ASN A 245 -10.31 3.30 -3.81
C ASN A 245 -11.08 3.13 -5.14
N ASP A 246 -10.62 3.82 -6.20
CA ASP A 246 -11.13 3.71 -7.56
C ASP A 246 -9.97 3.39 -8.50
N ALA A 247 -10.09 2.31 -9.29
CA ALA A 247 -9.03 1.82 -10.16
C ALA A 247 -8.62 2.85 -11.22
N GLN A 248 -9.59 3.60 -11.77
CA GLN A 248 -9.30 4.64 -12.76
C GLN A 248 -8.59 5.85 -12.13
N ALA A 249 -9.02 6.28 -10.94
CA ALA A 249 -8.33 7.32 -10.17
C ALA A 249 -6.89 6.91 -9.82
N ILE A 250 -6.69 5.67 -9.36
CA ILE A 250 -5.36 5.10 -9.07
C ILE A 250 -4.47 5.18 -10.30
N GLY A 251 -4.92 4.66 -11.45
CA GLY A 251 -4.15 4.69 -12.70
C GLY A 251 -3.80 6.11 -13.16
N ARG A 252 -4.78 7.04 -13.12
CA ARG A 252 -4.55 8.45 -13.47
C ARG A 252 -3.54 9.12 -12.55
N ILE A 253 -3.65 8.91 -11.24
CA ILE A 253 -2.74 9.52 -10.25
C ILE A 253 -1.32 8.93 -10.41
N SER A 254 -1.19 7.62 -10.62
CA SER A 254 0.10 6.99 -10.93
C SER A 254 0.76 7.65 -12.14
N GLN A 255 0.04 7.82 -13.25
CA GLN A 255 0.59 8.45 -14.46
C GLN A 255 0.99 9.91 -14.21
N GLN A 256 0.15 10.69 -13.55
CA GLN A 256 0.47 12.09 -13.22
C GLN A 256 1.74 12.22 -12.37
N ILE A 257 1.98 11.27 -11.46
CA ILE A 257 3.21 11.25 -10.66
C ILE A 257 4.42 10.89 -11.53
N VAL A 258 4.28 9.93 -12.45
CA VAL A 258 5.32 9.61 -13.43
C VAL A 258 5.68 10.83 -14.26
N ASP A 259 4.69 11.58 -14.76
CA ASP A 259 4.92 12.77 -15.58
C ASP A 259 5.64 13.90 -14.80
N ILE A 260 5.38 14.04 -13.50
CA ILE A 260 6.09 15.01 -12.64
C ILE A 260 7.56 14.61 -12.43
N ILE A 261 7.81 13.32 -12.24
CA ILE A 261 9.14 12.78 -11.91
C ILE A 261 9.99 12.57 -13.15
N ARG A 262 9.37 12.26 -14.29
CA ARG A 262 10.02 12.02 -15.57
C ARG A 262 9.31 12.80 -16.68
N PRO A 263 9.37 14.15 -16.65
CA PRO A 263 8.82 14.97 -17.72
C PRO A 263 9.66 14.83 -18.99
N SER A 264 9.16 15.41 -20.09
CA SER A 264 9.91 15.59 -21.33
C SER A 264 10.14 17.10 -21.56
N PRO A 265 11.38 17.61 -21.55
CA PRO A 265 12.66 16.88 -21.39
C PRO A 265 12.88 16.37 -19.94
N MET A 266 13.66 15.29 -19.82
CA MET A 266 13.91 14.63 -18.53
C MET A 266 14.67 15.51 -17.55
N HIS A 267 14.35 15.38 -16.26
CA HIS A 267 15.11 16.01 -15.18
C HIS A 267 16.56 15.52 -15.16
N SER A 268 17.46 16.36 -14.63
CA SER A 268 18.82 15.92 -14.33
C SER A 268 18.81 14.76 -13.31
N PRO A 269 19.78 13.82 -13.37
CA PRO A 269 19.80 12.67 -12.47
C PRO A 269 19.71 13.01 -10.97
N PRO A 270 20.37 14.07 -10.45
CA PRO A 270 20.23 14.46 -9.05
C PRO A 270 18.80 14.82 -8.66
N VAL A 271 18.08 15.57 -9.51
CA VAL A 271 16.69 15.98 -9.27
C VAL A 271 15.76 14.79 -9.35
N TYR A 272 15.95 13.92 -10.35
CA TYR A 272 15.18 12.68 -10.48
C TYR A 272 15.24 11.82 -9.21
N PHE A 273 16.44 11.49 -8.72
CA PHE A 273 16.59 10.68 -7.50
C PHE A 273 16.09 11.41 -6.23
N ALA A 274 16.21 12.74 -6.16
CA ALA A 274 15.65 13.53 -5.07
C ALA A 274 14.11 13.53 -5.06
N LEU A 275 13.48 13.54 -6.24
CA LEU A 275 12.03 13.40 -6.39
C LEU A 275 11.56 11.98 -6.04
N LEU A 276 12.27 10.93 -6.47
CA LEU A 276 12.02 9.55 -6.02
C LEU A 276 12.08 9.42 -4.49
N SER A 277 13.06 10.07 -3.86
CA SER A 277 13.17 10.13 -2.40
C SER A 277 11.98 10.81 -1.74
N SER A 278 11.45 11.86 -2.39
CA SER A 278 10.31 12.64 -1.91
C SER A 278 9.01 11.86 -2.08
N LEU A 279 8.85 11.15 -3.20
CA LEU A 279 7.74 10.24 -3.45
C LEU A 279 7.70 9.12 -2.40
N ALA A 280 8.82 8.43 -2.17
CA ALA A 280 8.89 7.39 -1.14
C ALA A 280 8.55 7.95 0.25
N LYS A 281 9.04 9.15 0.58
CA LYS A 281 8.71 9.83 1.84
C LYS A 281 7.22 10.17 1.94
N ALA A 282 6.58 10.61 0.85
CA ALA A 282 5.16 10.95 0.81
C ALA A 282 4.28 9.71 1.02
N ILE A 283 4.56 8.61 0.31
CA ILE A 283 3.86 7.33 0.47
C ILE A 283 3.94 6.85 1.92
N LEU A 284 5.16 6.79 2.47
CA LEU A 284 5.35 6.33 3.84
C LEU A 284 4.67 7.26 4.84
N LEU A 285 4.75 8.58 4.67
CA LEU A 285 4.07 9.51 5.58
C LEU A 285 2.55 9.34 5.53
N GLN A 286 1.97 9.05 4.36
CA GLN A 286 0.55 8.77 4.23
C GLN A 286 0.18 7.47 4.96
N ALA A 287 1.02 6.44 4.84
CA ALA A 287 0.86 5.18 5.57
C ALA A 287 0.91 5.39 7.09
N GLU A 288 1.80 6.25 7.58
CA GLU A 288 1.93 6.56 9.01
C GLU A 288 0.70 7.29 9.57
N THR A 289 -0.08 7.99 8.73
CA THR A 289 -1.19 8.83 9.20
C THR A 289 -2.56 8.32 8.81
N GLU A 290 -2.81 8.11 7.52
CA GLU A 290 -4.14 7.71 7.04
C GLU A 290 -4.38 6.22 7.24
N VAL A 291 -3.40 5.38 6.94
CA VAL A 291 -3.55 3.91 7.11
C VAL A 291 -3.66 3.52 8.57
N THR A 292 -2.99 4.26 9.45
CA THR A 292 -3.15 4.12 10.90
C THR A 292 -4.58 4.44 11.36
N ALA A 293 -5.23 5.43 10.72
CA ALA A 293 -6.59 5.84 11.07
C ALA A 293 -7.67 4.95 10.40
N GLU A 294 -7.47 4.58 9.13
CA GLU A 294 -8.36 3.76 8.33
C GLU A 294 -7.54 2.72 7.54
N LYS A 295 -7.58 1.46 8.00
CA LYS A 295 -6.77 0.38 7.45
C LYS A 295 -7.02 0.14 5.95
N ARG A 296 -8.25 0.36 5.46
CA ARG A 296 -8.61 0.16 4.04
C ARG A 296 -7.96 1.15 3.09
N SER A 297 -7.51 2.31 3.59
CA SER A 297 -6.76 3.28 2.78
C SER A 297 -5.40 2.75 2.31
N ALA A 298 -4.91 1.65 2.89
CA ALA A 298 -3.68 0.98 2.46
C ALA A 298 -3.78 0.40 1.05
N ILE A 299 -4.98 -0.03 0.62
CA ILE A 299 -5.21 -0.71 -0.67
C ILE A 299 -4.87 0.22 -1.85
N PRO A 300 -5.51 1.40 -2.00
CA PRO A 300 -5.18 2.30 -3.10
C PRO A 300 -3.74 2.82 -3.02
N LEU A 301 -3.21 3.06 -1.81
CA LEU A 301 -1.84 3.52 -1.61
C LEU A 301 -0.81 2.46 -2.05
N ALA A 302 -1.06 1.19 -1.73
CA ALA A 302 -0.22 0.08 -2.15
C ALA A 302 -0.28 -0.14 -3.67
N GLN A 303 -1.46 -0.07 -4.28
CA GLN A 303 -1.59 -0.21 -5.74
C GLN A 303 -0.83 0.89 -6.49
N VAL A 304 -0.95 2.16 -6.06
CA VAL A 304 -0.17 3.25 -6.63
C VAL A 304 1.32 3.02 -6.44
N THR A 305 1.73 2.55 -5.26
CA THR A 305 3.14 2.23 -4.99
C THR A 305 3.65 1.13 -5.94
N ALA A 306 2.88 0.06 -6.15
CA ALA A 306 3.22 -1.03 -7.07
C ALA A 306 3.35 -0.53 -8.52
N ASN A 307 2.39 0.27 -8.99
CA ASN A 307 2.46 0.88 -10.33
C ASN A 307 3.74 1.72 -10.51
N LEU A 308 4.09 2.53 -9.50
CA LEU A 308 5.28 3.39 -9.53
C LEU A 308 6.58 2.60 -9.42
N LEU A 309 6.60 1.47 -8.70
CA LEU A 309 7.74 0.54 -8.65
C LEU A 309 8.03 -0.09 -10.01
N GLY A 310 7.00 -0.37 -10.82
CA GLY A 310 7.15 -0.86 -12.19
C GLY A 310 7.52 0.23 -13.20
N ALA A 311 7.07 1.47 -12.99
CA ALA A 311 7.22 2.56 -13.96
C ALA A 311 8.51 3.40 -13.79
N LEU A 312 9.03 3.53 -12.57
CA LEU A 312 10.14 4.44 -12.25
C LEU A 312 11.43 3.66 -11.95
N GLU A 313 12.41 3.77 -12.85
CA GLU A 313 13.71 3.14 -12.70
C GLU A 313 14.42 3.60 -11.43
N GLY A 314 14.97 2.65 -10.66
CA GLY A 314 15.67 2.92 -9.40
C GLY A 314 14.76 3.25 -8.21
N PHE A 315 13.43 3.36 -8.41
CA PHE A 315 12.51 3.65 -7.31
C PHE A 315 12.45 2.53 -6.28
N ALA A 316 12.56 1.26 -6.70
CA ALA A 316 12.58 0.10 -5.80
C ALA A 316 13.67 0.21 -4.72
N ASP A 317 14.90 0.57 -5.09
CA ASP A 317 16.00 0.73 -4.14
C ASP A 317 15.78 1.91 -3.18
N ILE A 318 15.29 3.04 -3.70
CA ILE A 318 15.05 4.25 -2.90
C ILE A 318 13.87 4.04 -1.95
N PHE A 319 12.78 3.44 -2.41
CA PHE A 319 11.62 3.12 -1.61
C PHE A 319 12.00 2.13 -0.50
N TRP A 320 12.74 1.08 -0.83
CA TRP A 320 13.27 0.12 0.15
C TRP A 320 14.13 0.79 1.22
N ALA A 321 15.07 1.65 0.81
CA ALA A 321 15.94 2.39 1.73
C ALA A 321 15.14 3.32 2.66
N LYS A 322 14.07 3.95 2.15
CA LYS A 322 13.19 4.82 2.94
C LYS A 322 12.28 4.04 3.88
N LEU A 323 11.78 2.89 3.45
CA LEU A 323 10.99 2.00 4.29
C LEU A 323 11.84 1.49 5.47
N CYS A 324 13.06 1.00 5.20
CA CYS A 324 14.02 0.61 6.26
C CYS A 324 14.45 1.81 7.13
N GLN A 325 14.55 3.02 6.58
CA GLN A 325 14.85 4.22 7.35
C GLN A 325 13.76 4.52 8.39
N ARG A 326 12.48 4.36 8.03
CA ARG A 326 11.33 4.79 8.85
C ARG A 326 10.75 3.68 9.71
N ALA A 327 10.88 2.43 9.27
CA ALA A 327 10.40 1.25 9.97
C ALA A 327 11.55 0.41 10.56
N GLY A 328 12.81 0.88 10.48
CA GLY A 328 13.95 0.12 10.98
C GLY A 328 14.08 -1.26 10.33
N GLY A 329 14.36 -2.29 11.14
CA GLY A 329 14.51 -3.68 10.68
C GLY A 329 13.19 -4.41 10.38
N TRP A 330 12.03 -3.81 10.64
CA TRP A 330 10.72 -4.46 10.54
C TRP A 330 10.30 -4.91 9.14
N PRO A 331 10.70 -4.28 8.03
CA PRO A 331 10.43 -4.79 6.68
C PRO A 331 11.21 -6.07 6.31
N ILE A 332 12.27 -6.39 7.06
CA ILE A 332 13.24 -7.47 6.78
C ILE A 332 13.11 -8.66 7.74
N PRO A 333 12.34 -8.50 8.83
CA PRO A 333 12.57 -9.09 10.14
C PRO A 333 14.05 -9.24 10.51
N ALA A 334 14.71 -8.12 10.83
CA ALA A 334 16.11 -8.12 11.28
C ALA A 334 16.27 -7.37 12.61
N VAL A 335 17.06 -7.95 13.52
CA VAL A 335 17.61 -7.19 14.65
C VAL A 335 18.60 -6.17 14.07
N VAL A 336 18.38 -4.89 14.37
CA VAL A 336 19.29 -3.83 13.93
C VAL A 336 20.67 -4.07 14.55
N PRO A 337 21.74 -4.21 13.74
CA PRO A 337 23.08 -4.44 14.25
C PRO A 337 23.57 -3.30 15.16
N THR A 338 24.56 -3.60 15.99
CA THR A 338 25.20 -2.62 16.89
C THR A 338 26.09 -1.62 16.13
N MET A 339 26.55 -1.99 14.94
CA MET A 339 27.37 -1.17 14.05
C MET A 339 26.63 -0.84 12.76
N ASP A 340 26.88 0.34 12.20
CA ASP A 340 26.37 0.72 10.89
C ASP A 340 27.19 0.08 9.76
N VAL A 341 26.74 0.27 8.52
CA VAL A 341 27.40 -0.29 7.32
C VAL A 341 28.86 0.17 7.14
N ASP A 342 29.24 1.29 7.74
CA ASP A 342 30.61 1.82 7.70
C ASP A 342 31.49 1.22 8.81
N ARG A 343 30.99 0.21 9.53
CA ARG A 343 31.60 -0.40 10.72
C ARG A 343 31.79 0.53 11.91
N MET A 344 31.16 1.71 11.86
CA MET A 344 31.12 2.64 12.99
C MET A 344 30.00 2.21 13.96
N PRO A 345 30.26 2.18 15.28
CA PRO A 345 29.22 1.91 16.26
C PRO A 345 28.15 3.01 16.23
N PHE A 346 26.89 2.63 16.47
CA PHE A 346 25.84 3.62 16.66
C PHE A 346 26.00 4.31 18.01
N ASP A 347 25.88 5.64 18.02
CA ASP A 347 25.50 6.36 19.24
C ASP A 347 24.00 6.13 19.53
N ASP A 348 23.53 6.47 20.74
CA ASP A 348 22.15 6.18 21.14
C ASP A 348 21.11 6.84 20.21
N ALA A 349 21.35 8.08 19.79
CA ALA A 349 20.44 8.83 18.93
C ALA A 349 20.37 8.27 17.49
N THR A 350 21.51 7.85 16.93
CA THR A 350 21.61 7.23 15.60
C THR A 350 21.10 5.80 15.63
N ARG A 351 21.29 5.07 16.74
CA ARG A 351 20.69 3.77 16.97
C ARG A 351 19.17 3.86 17.00
N ARG A 352 18.61 4.82 17.75
CA ARG A 352 17.16 5.05 17.82
C ARG A 352 16.58 5.35 16.43
N LYS A 353 17.26 6.18 15.63
CA LYS A 353 16.89 6.42 14.22
C LYS A 353 17.05 5.19 13.34
N ALA A 354 18.06 4.36 13.56
CA ALA A 354 18.24 3.10 12.84
C ALA A 354 17.13 2.09 13.17
N LEU A 355 16.61 2.11 14.39
CA LEU A 355 15.41 1.35 14.78
C LEU A 355 14.12 1.94 14.16
N GLY A 356 14.19 3.09 13.48
CA GLY A 356 13.05 3.71 12.79
C GLY A 356 12.23 4.68 13.65
N TYR A 357 12.65 5.01 14.86
CA TYR A 357 11.97 6.03 15.67
C TYR A 357 12.07 7.42 15.02
N ARG A 358 11.00 8.20 15.14
CA ARG A 358 10.90 9.55 14.58
C ARG A 358 11.58 10.60 15.47
N SER A 359 11.41 10.46 16.79
CA SER A 359 11.91 11.38 17.81
C SER A 359 12.25 10.64 19.10
N GLU A 360 12.91 11.32 20.02
CA GLU A 360 13.22 10.79 21.35
C GLU A 360 11.93 10.56 22.14
N ASP A 361 10.98 11.48 22.04
CA ASP A 361 9.70 11.47 22.77
C ASP A 361 8.61 10.57 22.17
N GLU A 362 8.90 9.83 21.10
CA GLU A 362 7.90 8.93 20.49
C GLU A 362 7.59 7.76 21.45
N SER A 363 6.32 7.62 21.84
CA SER A 363 5.85 6.53 22.69
C SER A 363 5.91 5.19 21.96
N LEU A 364 5.98 4.09 22.71
CA LEU A 364 5.98 2.74 22.11
C LEU A 364 4.68 2.46 21.36
N SER A 365 3.53 2.94 21.87
CA SER A 365 2.23 2.81 21.20
C SER A 365 2.20 3.55 19.86
N ASP A 366 2.66 4.80 19.83
CA ASP A 366 2.72 5.59 18.59
C ASP A 366 3.67 4.95 17.57
N TYR A 367 4.83 4.48 18.04
CA TYR A 367 5.78 3.74 17.22
C TYR A 367 5.16 2.47 16.62
N ASN A 368 4.46 1.66 17.42
CA ASN A 368 3.78 0.44 16.97
C ASN A 368 2.75 0.77 15.88
N LEU A 369 1.86 1.73 16.13
CA LEU A 369 0.83 2.15 15.18
C LEU A 369 1.44 2.61 13.85
N ARG A 370 2.51 3.43 13.93
CA ARG A 370 3.19 3.98 12.77
C ARG A 370 3.89 2.91 11.92
N VAL A 371 4.63 2.01 12.57
CA VAL A 371 5.28 0.88 11.89
C VAL A 371 4.23 -0.01 11.22
N SER A 372 3.14 -0.31 11.92
CA SER A 372 2.06 -1.15 11.42
C SER A 372 1.35 -0.56 10.21
N GLY A 373 1.13 0.76 10.18
CA GLY A 373 0.59 1.46 9.00
C GLY A 373 1.49 1.28 7.77
N MET A 374 2.80 1.48 7.92
CA MET A 374 3.78 1.27 6.84
C MET A 374 3.85 -0.20 6.40
N MET A 375 3.86 -1.13 7.35
CA MET A 375 3.92 -2.56 7.06
C MET A 375 2.65 -3.07 6.37
N ARG A 376 1.48 -2.52 6.69
CA ARG A 376 0.22 -2.82 6.00
C ARG A 376 0.29 -2.47 4.52
N VAL A 377 0.81 -1.29 4.19
CA VAL A 377 1.05 -0.89 2.79
C VAL A 377 2.05 -1.83 2.13
N TYR A 378 3.17 -2.11 2.80
CA TYR A 378 4.19 -3.02 2.26
C TYR A 378 3.62 -4.41 1.95
N PHE A 379 2.84 -5.02 2.84
CA PHE A 379 2.23 -6.32 2.58
C PHE A 379 1.22 -6.30 1.44
N HIS A 380 0.40 -5.25 1.31
CA HIS A 380 -0.46 -5.08 0.14
C HIS A 380 0.35 -4.91 -1.16
N VAL A 381 1.53 -4.28 -1.13
CA VAL A 381 2.39 -4.17 -2.31
C VAL A 381 2.87 -5.55 -2.77
N LEU A 382 3.17 -6.48 -1.84
CA LEU A 382 3.66 -7.82 -2.19
C LEU A 382 2.64 -8.64 -2.99
N SER A 383 1.35 -8.33 -2.86
CA SER A 383 0.23 -9.01 -3.52
C SER A 383 -0.52 -8.12 -4.52
N ALA A 384 -0.01 -6.92 -4.80
CA ALA A 384 -0.66 -6.01 -5.71
C ALA A 384 -0.67 -6.56 -7.14
N PRO A 385 -1.80 -6.49 -7.86
CA PRO A 385 -1.84 -6.84 -9.27
C PRO A 385 -0.96 -5.89 -10.09
N VAL A 386 0.00 -6.44 -10.82
CA VAL A 386 0.94 -5.72 -11.70
C VAL A 386 1.05 -6.44 -13.03
N ALA A 387 1.26 -5.67 -14.11
CA ALA A 387 1.43 -6.24 -15.45
C ALA A 387 2.76 -6.99 -15.60
N GLU A 388 3.82 -6.43 -15.01
CA GLU A 388 5.17 -6.98 -15.04
C GLU A 388 5.66 -7.29 -13.61
N PRO A 389 6.44 -8.37 -13.41
CA PRO A 389 6.99 -8.69 -12.10
C PRO A 389 7.85 -7.54 -11.54
N LEU A 390 7.50 -7.04 -10.35
CA LEU A 390 8.26 -6.01 -9.63
C LEU A 390 9.68 -6.49 -9.27
N ASP A 391 10.51 -5.65 -8.65
CA ASP A 391 11.74 -6.12 -8.00
C ASP A 391 11.44 -7.21 -6.95
N ALA A 392 12.32 -8.22 -6.80
CA ALA A 392 12.12 -9.38 -5.92
C ALA A 392 11.73 -9.01 -4.47
N ARG A 393 12.16 -7.84 -3.97
CA ARG A 393 11.81 -7.33 -2.63
C ARG A 393 10.33 -6.96 -2.48
N PHE A 394 9.61 -6.81 -3.58
CA PHE A 394 8.22 -6.39 -3.62
C PHE A 394 7.31 -7.45 -4.27
N ARG A 395 7.77 -8.70 -4.37
CA ARG A 395 6.98 -9.83 -4.88
C ARG A 395 6.44 -10.70 -3.76
N LEU A 396 5.36 -11.43 -4.05
CA LEU A 396 4.69 -12.30 -3.11
C LEU A 396 5.58 -13.32 -2.37
N PRO A 397 6.59 -13.98 -2.99
CA PRO A 397 7.48 -14.90 -2.25
C PRO A 397 8.17 -14.25 -1.04
N ARG A 398 8.36 -12.93 -1.08
CA ARG A 398 8.91 -12.17 0.04
C ARG A 398 8.05 -12.23 1.30
N TYR A 399 6.75 -12.43 1.14
CA TYR A 399 5.81 -12.59 2.25
C TYR A 399 6.09 -13.87 3.04
N TRP A 400 6.33 -15.00 2.36
CA TRP A 400 6.79 -16.22 3.02
C TRP A 400 8.12 -16.02 3.74
N THR A 401 9.11 -15.43 3.04
CA THR A 401 10.43 -15.12 3.63
C THR A 401 10.31 -14.25 4.89
N TYR A 402 9.38 -13.30 4.89
CA TYR A 402 9.10 -12.42 6.03
C TYR A 402 8.74 -13.24 7.28
N PHE A 403 7.73 -14.09 7.18
CA PHE A 403 7.25 -14.89 8.31
C PHE A 403 8.29 -15.91 8.76
N ALA A 404 8.97 -16.57 7.82
CA ALA A 404 10.05 -17.49 8.14
C ALA A 404 11.16 -16.81 8.96
N ARG A 405 11.61 -15.61 8.54
CA ARG A 405 12.65 -14.84 9.27
C ARG A 405 12.18 -14.31 10.61
N MET A 406 10.92 -13.89 10.70
CA MET A 406 10.33 -13.44 11.96
C MET A 406 10.33 -14.59 12.97
N LEU A 407 9.92 -15.79 12.55
CA LEU A 407 9.99 -16.99 13.37
C LEU A 407 11.43 -17.27 13.78
N SER A 408 12.39 -17.31 12.86
CA SER A 408 13.81 -17.55 13.17
C SER A 408 14.48 -16.54 14.13
N SER A 409 13.79 -15.48 14.57
CA SER A 409 14.31 -14.43 15.44
C SER A 409 13.52 -14.32 16.76
N PRO A 410 13.76 -15.19 17.76
CA PRO A 410 13.03 -15.17 19.04
C PRO A 410 13.04 -13.80 19.74
N GLN A 411 14.16 -13.08 19.69
CA GLN A 411 14.28 -11.77 20.33
C GLN A 411 13.35 -10.72 19.71
N LEU A 412 13.02 -10.83 18.41
CA LEU A 412 12.05 -9.95 17.76
C LEU A 412 10.63 -10.30 18.21
N LEU A 413 10.29 -11.60 18.24
CA LEU A 413 8.95 -12.10 18.57
C LEU A 413 8.48 -11.67 19.97
N GLU A 414 9.40 -11.48 20.92
CA GLU A 414 9.08 -10.99 22.27
C GLU A 414 8.70 -9.51 22.32
N THR A 415 8.82 -8.76 21.22
CA THR A 415 8.47 -7.33 21.17
C THR A 415 7.02 -7.11 20.77
N SER A 416 6.38 -6.08 21.32
CA SER A 416 5.00 -5.70 20.96
C SER A 416 4.84 -5.37 19.48
N VAL A 417 5.87 -4.79 18.86
CA VAL A 417 5.88 -4.46 17.43
C VAL A 417 5.80 -5.72 16.57
N ALA A 418 6.52 -6.78 16.92
CA ALA A 418 6.48 -8.02 16.15
C ALA A 418 5.09 -8.65 16.16
N ALA A 419 4.45 -8.72 17.33
CA ALA A 419 3.07 -9.20 17.46
C ALA A 419 2.10 -8.37 16.59
N GLU A 420 2.26 -7.05 16.62
CA GLU A 420 1.40 -6.15 15.84
C GLU A 420 1.60 -6.34 14.33
N VAL A 421 2.84 -6.38 13.86
CA VAL A 421 3.16 -6.52 12.44
C VAL A 421 2.78 -7.91 11.92
N LEU A 422 2.92 -8.96 12.74
CA LEU A 422 2.42 -10.30 12.41
C LEU A 422 0.90 -10.29 12.22
N TYR A 423 0.16 -9.66 13.13
CA TYR A 423 -1.29 -9.48 12.97
C TYR A 423 -1.61 -8.74 11.66
N VAL A 424 -0.91 -7.64 11.37
CA VAL A 424 -1.11 -6.88 10.11
C VAL A 424 -0.85 -7.76 8.89
N GLY A 425 0.20 -8.59 8.89
CA GLY A 425 0.47 -9.51 7.80
C GLY A 425 -0.70 -10.47 7.58
N LEU A 426 -1.09 -11.19 8.62
CA LEU A 426 -2.18 -12.17 8.60
C LEU A 426 -3.51 -11.54 8.13
N ASP A 427 -3.85 -10.35 8.62
CA ASP A 427 -5.06 -9.63 8.24
C ASP A 427 -5.07 -9.19 6.76
N VAL A 428 -3.90 -8.86 6.20
CA VAL A 428 -3.78 -8.39 4.80
C VAL A 428 -3.77 -9.53 3.79
N ASN A 429 -2.92 -10.53 4.01
CA ASN A 429 -2.62 -11.57 3.02
C ASN A 429 -2.76 -12.99 3.58
N GLY A 430 -3.24 -13.19 4.81
CA GLY A 430 -3.31 -14.51 5.44
C GLY A 430 -4.17 -15.52 4.68
N ALA A 431 -5.31 -15.08 4.13
CA ALA A 431 -6.18 -15.93 3.31
C ALA A 431 -5.52 -16.29 1.96
N MET A 432 -5.02 -15.30 1.23
CA MET A 432 -4.31 -15.54 -0.04
C MET A 432 -3.04 -16.40 0.16
N ALA A 433 -2.32 -16.22 1.26
CA ALA A 433 -1.15 -17.03 1.59
C ALA A 433 -1.50 -18.51 1.78
N ARG A 434 -2.67 -18.78 2.37
CA ARG A 434 -3.22 -20.14 2.44
C ARG A 434 -3.50 -20.69 1.05
N ASP A 435 -4.10 -19.90 0.16
CA ASP A 435 -4.40 -20.36 -1.20
C ASP A 435 -3.13 -20.65 -2.02
N VAL A 436 -2.04 -19.93 -1.75
CA VAL A 436 -0.77 -20.05 -2.47
C VAL A 436 0.13 -21.18 -1.91
N TRP A 437 0.24 -21.31 -0.59
CA TRP A 437 1.17 -22.25 0.06
C TRP A 437 0.49 -23.42 0.79
N GLY A 438 -0.84 -23.44 0.84
CA GLY A 438 -1.66 -24.54 1.37
C GLY A 438 -1.23 -25.01 2.75
N GLY A 439 -1.01 -26.32 2.89
CA GLY A 439 -0.64 -26.95 4.16
C GLY A 439 0.65 -26.43 4.79
N GLN A 440 1.60 -25.88 4.02
CA GLN A 440 2.82 -25.30 4.60
C GLN A 440 2.52 -23.98 5.33
N TRP A 441 1.58 -23.19 4.82
CA TRP A 441 1.10 -22.00 5.51
C TRP A 441 0.34 -22.36 6.79
N LEU A 442 -0.50 -23.41 6.75
CA LEU A 442 -1.19 -23.91 7.94
C LEU A 442 -0.21 -24.33 9.05
N LYS A 443 0.88 -25.02 8.71
CA LYS A 443 1.94 -25.37 9.68
C LYS A 443 2.58 -24.14 10.30
N LEU A 444 2.89 -23.13 9.47
CA LEU A 444 3.45 -21.87 9.93
C LEU A 444 2.49 -21.15 10.90
N MET A 445 1.20 -21.09 10.55
CA MET A 445 0.17 -20.54 11.45
C MET A 445 0.04 -21.35 12.75
N GLY A 446 0.19 -22.67 12.70
CA GLY A 446 0.24 -23.51 13.90
C GLY A 446 1.37 -23.11 14.85
N ILE A 447 2.57 -22.87 14.33
CA ILE A 447 3.72 -22.38 15.12
C ILE A 447 3.43 -21.00 15.73
N LEU A 448 2.84 -20.09 14.95
CA LEU A 448 2.46 -18.77 15.45
C LEU A 448 1.38 -18.85 16.54
N TYR A 449 0.40 -19.74 16.36
CA TYR A 449 -0.67 -19.96 17.33
C TYR A 449 -0.10 -20.51 18.64
N GLU A 450 0.75 -21.54 18.58
CA GLU A 450 1.45 -22.08 19.75
C GLU A 450 2.30 -21.00 20.45
N GLY A 451 3.02 -20.18 19.68
CA GLY A 451 3.79 -19.05 20.20
C GLY A 451 2.94 -17.97 20.86
N ALA A 452 1.67 -17.84 20.46
CA ALA A 452 0.70 -16.90 21.03
C ALA A 452 -0.04 -17.46 22.26
N THR A 453 -0.21 -18.79 22.37
CA THR A 453 -0.98 -19.40 23.47
C THR A 453 -0.10 -20.03 24.55
N THR A 454 0.90 -20.79 24.14
CA THR A 454 1.65 -21.72 25.01
C THR A 454 3.05 -21.19 25.30
N GLY A 455 3.77 -20.74 24.25
CA GLY A 455 5.14 -20.28 24.37
C GLY A 455 5.94 -20.46 23.08
N LEU A 456 6.97 -19.64 22.91
CA LEU A 456 7.89 -19.72 21.79
C LEU A 456 8.82 -20.93 21.97
N TYR A 457 8.86 -21.83 20.99
CA TYR A 457 9.82 -22.95 20.93
C TYR A 457 9.81 -23.86 22.17
N GLY A 458 8.63 -24.15 22.73
CA GLY A 458 8.49 -24.98 23.93
C GLY A 458 8.94 -24.30 25.23
N SER A 459 9.30 -23.00 25.20
CA SER A 459 9.57 -22.22 26.41
C SER A 459 8.27 -21.69 27.00
N GLU A 460 7.75 -22.37 28.03
CA GLU A 460 6.52 -21.96 28.71
C GLU A 460 6.62 -20.50 29.22
N GLY A 461 5.60 -19.70 28.90
CA GLY A 461 5.48 -18.31 29.34
C GLY A 461 6.28 -17.27 28.53
N ARG A 462 7.09 -17.69 27.55
CA ARG A 462 7.76 -16.78 26.61
C ARG A 462 6.90 -16.57 25.38
N LEU A 463 5.92 -15.68 25.48
CA LEU A 463 4.89 -15.49 24.45
C LEU A 463 5.26 -14.40 23.44
N ILE A 464 4.70 -14.50 22.23
CA ILE A 464 4.75 -13.44 21.20
C ILE A 464 4.26 -12.10 21.81
N GLY A 465 4.91 -10.99 21.49
CA GLY A 465 4.57 -9.67 22.05
C GLY A 465 5.09 -9.42 23.47
N GLY A 466 5.62 -10.44 24.14
CA GLY A 466 6.16 -10.33 25.50
C GLY A 466 5.09 -9.99 26.54
N LYS A 467 5.51 -9.27 27.59
CA LYS A 467 4.69 -8.95 28.78
C LYS A 467 4.10 -7.54 28.79
N SER A 468 4.42 -6.72 27.79
CA SER A 468 3.88 -5.36 27.69
C SER A 468 2.37 -5.38 27.41
N PRO A 469 1.57 -4.43 27.94
CA PRO A 469 0.14 -4.35 27.64
C PRO A 469 -0.16 -4.31 26.13
N GLU A 470 0.61 -3.53 25.37
CA GLU A 470 0.49 -3.42 23.92
C GLU A 470 0.78 -4.76 23.23
N GLY A 471 1.80 -5.48 23.71
CA GLY A 471 2.18 -6.77 23.18
C GLY A 471 1.17 -7.88 23.49
N ILE A 472 0.56 -7.85 24.68
CA ILE A 472 -0.53 -8.77 25.04
C ILE A 472 -1.74 -8.53 24.14
N ALA A 473 -2.16 -7.27 23.96
CA ALA A 473 -3.27 -6.93 23.08
C ALA A 473 -3.01 -7.30 21.61
N ALA A 474 -1.79 -7.08 21.11
CA ALA A 474 -1.39 -7.47 19.77
C ALA A 474 -1.34 -8.99 19.59
N ARG A 475 -0.85 -9.74 20.59
CA ARG A 475 -0.84 -11.20 20.59
C ARG A 475 -2.24 -11.79 20.50
N VAL A 476 -3.19 -11.26 21.27
CA VAL A 476 -4.59 -11.71 21.21
C VAL A 476 -5.15 -11.50 19.79
N ARG A 477 -4.80 -10.40 19.13
CA ARG A 477 -5.21 -10.16 17.73
C ARG A 477 -4.59 -11.18 16.76
N VAL A 478 -3.32 -11.55 16.94
CA VAL A 478 -2.69 -12.63 16.15
C VAL A 478 -3.47 -13.94 16.35
N GLN A 479 -3.77 -14.30 17.60
CA GLN A 479 -4.52 -15.51 17.90
C GLN A 479 -5.90 -15.52 17.23
N LEU A 480 -6.70 -14.47 17.43
CA LEU A 480 -8.04 -14.36 16.86
C LEU A 480 -8.03 -14.37 15.32
N GLU A 481 -7.01 -13.77 14.71
CA GLU A 481 -6.87 -13.75 13.27
C GLU A 481 -6.54 -15.13 12.71
N ILE A 482 -5.66 -15.89 13.37
CA ILE A 482 -5.40 -17.29 13.00
C ILE A 482 -6.67 -18.13 13.13
N GLU A 483 -7.40 -18.00 14.24
CA GLU A 483 -8.68 -18.70 14.43
C GLU A 483 -9.70 -18.37 13.33
N ARG A 484 -9.80 -17.10 12.92
CA ARG A 484 -10.64 -16.67 11.80
C ARG A 484 -10.26 -17.36 10.49
N LEU A 485 -8.96 -17.38 10.17
CA LEU A 485 -8.43 -17.99 8.95
C LEU A 485 -8.61 -19.52 8.92
N LEU A 486 -8.58 -20.18 10.07
CA LEU A 486 -8.83 -21.62 10.19
C LEU A 486 -10.33 -21.96 10.17
N LYS A 487 -11.21 -21.11 10.71
CA LYS A 487 -12.67 -21.35 10.69
C LYS A 487 -13.28 -21.24 9.30
N THR A 488 -12.68 -20.42 8.43
CA THR A 488 -13.14 -20.23 7.04
C THR A 488 -13.12 -21.55 6.23
N ASP A 489 -12.51 -22.62 6.75
CA ASP A 489 -12.49 -23.96 6.16
C ASP A 489 -13.74 -24.82 6.43
N TYR A 490 -14.64 -24.43 7.33
CA TYR A 490 -15.83 -25.24 7.66
C TYR A 490 -17.09 -24.89 6.85
N ASP A 491 -17.08 -23.77 6.13
CA ASP A 491 -18.23 -23.25 5.38
C ASP A 491 -18.11 -23.41 3.84
N ASN A 492 -17.03 -24.03 3.36
CA ASN A 492 -16.83 -24.48 1.97
C ASN A 492 -16.58 -25.99 1.96
#